data_AF-A0A260Z7H8-F1
#
_entry.id   AF-A0A260Z7H8-F1
#
_cell.length_a   1.000
_cell.length_b   1.000
_cell.length_c   1.000
_cell.angle_alpha   90.00
_cell.angle_beta   90.00
_cell.angle_gamma   90.00
#
_symmetry.space_group_name_H-M   'P 1'
#
loop_
_entity.id
_entity.type
_entity.pdbx_description
1 polymer ?
#
loop_
_entity_poly.entity_id
_entity_poly.type
_entity_poly.pdbx_seq_one_letter_code
_entity_poly.pdbx_strand_id
1 'polypeptide(L)'
;MVASFKKNDFKKCCAFCNRSRRRSDMVAVTKNASEREIWFSKLGRQFELNCQRSGDPYALLRSFSSFESTEAKIKSCTVEGISNFFYNGTPQNVAQDDCDEVLDSSGDESSNDSEYDDFSQDEFDFECPTTTEENESAIFQNLLCSWKLLIPSISKCWSCLKNQVDSFADTKVTKKGLAVHVNLECSKCNNKWSWCSSLRLDKPGKTGPKQEELNLTACVAVMTTGNGFTKIDAFCKVLEMPFLSERRYYELVNSSVRPAIGKIYQKQKDDVLLEIQKNCEEDDGVNLAGDGQYDSRGYSAVLCRFSILDIRTKFLLDFETTQKALI
;
A
#
# COMPACT_ATOMS: atom_id res chain seq x y z
N MET A 1 -32.48 -14.86 21.41
CA MET A 1 -31.96 -13.49 21.64
C MET A 1 -30.72 -13.60 22.50
N VAL A 2 -29.54 -13.28 21.98
CA VAL A 2 -28.29 -13.21 22.75
C VAL A 2 -27.76 -11.79 22.60
N ALA A 3 -27.53 -11.11 23.73
CA ALA A 3 -27.10 -9.71 23.72
C ALA A 3 -25.62 -9.61 23.32
N SER A 4 -25.33 -8.80 22.29
CA SER A 4 -23.96 -8.47 21.92
C SER A 4 -23.35 -7.55 22.97
N PHE A 5 -22.40 -8.07 23.74
CA PHE A 5 -21.58 -7.27 24.64
C PHE A 5 -20.63 -6.38 23.82
N LYS A 6 -21.00 -5.09 23.69
CA LYS A 6 -20.10 -4.08 23.11
C LYS A 6 -18.83 -4.01 23.96
N LYS A 7 -17.67 -4.29 23.37
CA LYS A 7 -16.36 -4.00 23.99
C LYS A 7 -16.34 -2.53 24.42
N ASN A 8 -16.05 -2.27 25.70
CA ASN A 8 -16.01 -0.91 26.23
C ASN A 8 -14.84 -0.11 25.61
N ASP A 9 -15.15 0.73 24.63
CA ASP A 9 -14.25 1.75 24.09
C ASP A 9 -14.12 2.90 25.11
N PHE A 10 -13.26 2.69 26.10
CA PHE A 10 -12.98 3.66 27.14
C PHE A 10 -12.27 4.89 26.56
N LYS A 11 -12.77 6.08 26.90
CA LYS A 11 -12.12 7.33 26.52
C LYS A 11 -10.82 7.52 27.30
N LYS A 12 -9.73 7.89 26.62
CA LYS A 12 -8.47 8.36 27.24
C LYS A 12 -8.23 9.84 26.91
N CYS A 13 -7.39 10.51 27.69
CA CYS A 13 -6.94 11.87 27.40
C CYS A 13 -5.68 11.85 26.54
N CYS A 14 -5.67 12.66 25.49
CA CYS A 14 -4.50 12.85 24.65
C CYS A 14 -3.43 13.67 25.39
N ALA A 15 -2.22 13.12 25.56
CA ALA A 15 -1.09 13.77 26.24
C ALA A 15 -0.62 15.07 25.55
N PHE A 16 -0.92 15.26 24.26
CA PHE A 16 -0.57 16.47 23.52
C PHE A 16 -1.57 17.61 23.75
N CYS A 17 -2.85 17.40 23.43
CA CYS A 17 -3.87 18.47 23.48
C CYS A 17 -4.79 18.41 24.71
N ASN A 18 -4.55 17.48 25.64
CA ASN A 18 -5.33 17.22 26.86
C ASN A 18 -6.84 17.01 26.66
N ARG A 19 -7.27 16.58 25.46
CA ARG A 19 -8.68 16.31 25.13
C ARG A 19 -9.02 14.83 25.30
N SER A 20 -10.18 14.54 25.87
CA SER A 20 -10.72 13.18 25.97
C SER A 20 -11.27 12.69 24.63
N ARG A 21 -10.83 11.50 24.18
CA ARG A 21 -11.21 10.86 22.91
C ARG A 21 -11.29 9.33 23.06
N ARG A 22 -11.94 8.66 22.10
CA ARG A 22 -12.05 7.20 22.03
C ARG A 22 -10.70 6.56 21.76
N ARG A 23 -10.46 5.35 22.26
CA ARG A 23 -9.15 4.69 22.10
C ARG A 23 -8.83 4.43 20.62
N SER A 24 -9.85 4.20 19.79
CA SER A 24 -9.75 4.06 18.33
C SER A 24 -9.08 5.24 17.61
N ASP A 25 -9.15 6.44 18.19
CA ASP A 25 -8.77 7.68 17.51
C ASP A 25 -7.32 8.12 17.86
N MET A 26 -6.62 7.32 18.66
CA MET A 26 -5.35 7.68 19.30
C MET A 26 -4.28 6.59 19.15
N VAL A 27 -3.03 7.04 19.02
CA VAL A 27 -1.82 6.20 19.02
C VAL A 27 -1.26 6.16 20.44
N ALA A 28 -0.81 5.00 20.91
CA ALA A 28 -0.03 4.92 22.15
C ALA A 28 1.34 5.58 21.93
N VAL A 29 1.81 6.36 22.92
CA VAL A 29 3.16 6.93 22.85
C VAL A 29 4.18 5.80 23.03
N THR A 30 5.22 5.79 22.20
CA THR A 30 6.27 4.74 22.23
C THR A 30 6.87 4.53 23.62
N LYS A 31 7.17 3.27 23.93
CA LYS A 31 7.86 2.85 25.17
C LYS A 31 9.39 2.96 25.05
N ASN A 32 9.92 2.99 23.82
CA ASN A 32 11.34 3.15 23.57
C ASN A 32 11.82 4.56 23.96
N ALA A 33 12.90 4.65 24.74
CA ALA A 33 13.40 5.92 25.27
C ALA A 33 13.93 6.87 24.18
N SER A 34 14.69 6.34 23.21
CA SER A 34 15.28 7.14 22.13
C SER A 34 14.21 7.71 21.19
N GLU A 35 13.25 6.89 20.77
CA GLU A 35 12.10 7.35 19.99
C GLU A 35 11.26 8.38 20.75
N ARG A 36 11.08 8.19 22.07
CA ARG A 36 10.30 9.11 22.90
C ARG A 36 10.96 10.49 23.01
N GLU A 37 12.29 10.58 22.98
CA GLU A 37 13.02 11.85 22.90
C GLU A 37 12.76 12.59 21.56
N ILE A 38 12.62 11.86 20.45
CA ILE A 38 12.17 12.43 19.16
C ILE A 38 10.74 12.99 19.27
N TRP A 39 9.86 12.34 20.04
CA TRP A 39 8.52 12.86 20.28
C TRP A 39 8.53 14.08 21.21
N PHE A 40 9.38 14.11 22.23
CA PHE A 40 9.51 15.25 23.15
C PHE A 40 10.09 16.48 22.48
N SER A 41 11.13 16.33 21.65
CA SER A 41 11.71 17.42 20.85
C SER A 41 10.72 18.00 19.84
N LYS A 42 9.87 17.18 19.21
CA LYS A 42 8.85 17.64 18.24
C LYS A 42 7.58 18.20 18.88
N LEU A 43 7.06 17.57 19.94
CA LEU A 43 5.77 17.94 20.55
C LEU A 43 5.90 18.86 21.79
N GLY A 44 7.13 19.08 22.25
CA GLY A 44 7.48 20.08 23.26
C GLY A 44 7.27 19.64 24.71
N ARG A 45 7.83 20.45 25.62
CA ARG A 45 7.91 20.20 27.08
C ARG A 45 6.56 19.93 27.75
N GLN A 46 5.46 20.49 27.23
CA GLN A 46 4.13 20.24 27.81
C GLN A 46 3.63 18.82 27.55
N PHE A 47 3.96 18.24 26.38
CA PHE A 47 3.66 16.85 26.05
C PHE A 47 4.51 15.89 26.89
N GLU A 48 5.80 16.19 27.07
CA GLU A 48 6.70 15.45 27.96
C GLU A 48 6.16 15.36 29.40
N LEU A 49 5.83 16.49 30.02
CA LEU A 49 5.26 16.54 31.38
C LEU A 49 3.94 15.77 31.51
N ASN A 50 3.13 15.74 30.44
CA ASN A 50 1.90 14.96 30.42
C ASN A 50 2.16 13.45 30.28
N CYS A 51 3.22 13.05 29.56
CA CYS A 51 3.65 11.66 29.47
C CYS A 51 4.22 11.16 30.80
N GLN A 52 4.98 11.98 31.53
CA GLN A 52 5.51 11.63 32.86
C GLN A 52 4.40 11.43 33.92
N ARG A 53 3.20 12.02 33.70
CA ARG A 53 2.04 11.90 34.59
C ARG A 53 1.13 10.70 34.31
N SER A 54 1.38 9.94 33.24
CA SER A 54 0.50 8.85 32.78
C SER A 54 1.30 7.60 32.43
N GLY A 55 1.02 6.48 33.09
CA GLY A 55 1.75 5.22 32.87
C GLY A 55 1.67 4.70 31.42
N ASP A 56 0.53 4.89 30.76
CA ASP A 56 0.35 4.62 29.32
C ASP A 56 -0.21 5.89 28.63
N PRO A 57 0.65 6.82 28.16
CA PRO A 57 0.22 8.02 27.46
C PRO A 57 -0.20 7.74 26.02
N TYR A 58 -1.17 8.51 25.52
CA TYR A 58 -1.73 8.40 24.16
C TYR A 58 -1.70 9.76 23.47
N ALA A 59 -1.48 9.81 22.15
CA ALA A 59 -1.54 11.00 21.32
C ALA A 59 -2.58 10.85 20.20
N LEU A 60 -3.08 11.95 19.63
CA LEU A 60 -4.01 11.89 18.49
C LEU A 60 -3.24 11.74 17.18
N LEU A 61 -3.75 10.92 16.25
CA LEU A 61 -3.16 10.83 14.89
C LEU A 61 -3.06 12.21 14.20
N ARG A 62 -4.05 13.09 14.42
CA ARG A 62 -4.07 14.45 13.87
C ARG A 62 -3.06 15.42 14.49
N SER A 63 -2.36 15.05 15.56
CA SER A 63 -1.30 15.90 16.13
C SER A 63 -0.05 15.96 15.23
N PHE A 64 0.07 15.05 14.26
CA PHE A 64 1.18 15.03 13.30
C PHE A 64 0.89 15.81 12.00
N SER A 65 -0.36 16.23 11.75
CA SER A 65 -0.78 16.89 10.50
C SER A 65 -0.82 18.42 10.59
N SER A 66 -0.04 19.03 11.50
CA SER A 66 0.01 20.49 11.64
C SER A 66 1.38 20.99 12.08
N PHE A 67 2.38 20.84 11.20
CA PHE A 67 3.52 21.75 11.16
C PHE A 67 3.41 22.59 9.89
N GLU A 68 3.08 23.87 10.05
CA GLU A 68 3.23 24.85 8.98
C GLU A 68 4.73 24.95 8.67
N SER A 69 5.12 24.48 7.48
CA SER A 69 6.51 24.49 7.05
C SER A 69 6.97 25.94 6.83
N THR A 70 7.85 26.44 7.69
CA THR A 70 8.60 27.67 7.45
C THR A 70 9.39 27.56 6.15
N GLU A 71 9.36 28.61 5.34
CA GLU A 71 9.85 28.59 3.97
C GLU A 71 11.38 28.32 3.88
N ALA A 72 11.75 27.22 3.22
CA ALA A 72 13.10 27.01 2.71
C ALA A 72 13.07 27.11 1.17
N LYS A 73 13.71 28.15 0.62
CA LYS A 73 13.81 28.38 -0.82
C LYS A 73 14.63 27.28 -1.51
N ILE A 74 13.97 26.36 -2.21
CA ILE A 74 14.64 25.47 -3.16
C ILE A 74 14.62 26.13 -4.55
N LYS A 75 15.80 26.30 -5.15
CA LYS A 75 15.95 26.91 -6.48
C LYS A 75 15.41 25.97 -7.57
N SER A 76 14.80 26.56 -8.59
CA SER A 76 14.29 25.84 -9.77
C SER A 76 15.42 25.27 -10.62
N CYS A 77 15.31 23.98 -10.99
CA CYS A 77 15.93 23.45 -12.21
C CYS A 77 14.84 23.25 -13.26
N THR A 78 15.00 23.91 -14.40
CA THR A 78 14.19 23.70 -15.60
C THR A 78 14.73 22.51 -16.39
N VAL A 79 13.86 21.60 -16.82
CA VAL A 79 14.19 20.57 -17.81
C VAL A 79 13.14 20.60 -18.91
N GLU A 80 13.59 20.84 -20.14
CA GLU A 80 12.77 20.76 -21.35
C GLU A 80 12.59 19.28 -21.73
N GLY A 81 11.37 18.86 -22.07
CA GLY A 81 11.14 17.46 -22.47
C GLY A 81 9.73 16.92 -22.21
N ILE A 82 8.69 17.58 -22.73
CA ILE A 82 7.33 16.99 -22.78
C ILE A 82 6.82 17.00 -24.23
N SER A 83 7.30 16.04 -25.01
CA SER A 83 6.70 15.65 -26.29
C SER A 83 6.76 14.13 -26.40
N ASN A 84 5.58 13.49 -26.56
CA ASN A 84 5.30 12.09 -27.00
C ASN A 84 4.12 11.39 -26.29
N PHE A 85 3.10 12.12 -25.82
CA PHE A 85 1.83 11.51 -25.33
C PHE A 85 0.65 11.61 -26.30
N PHE A 86 0.89 11.99 -27.57
CA PHE A 86 -0.16 12.08 -28.58
C PHE A 86 0.31 11.50 -29.90
N TYR A 87 -0.24 10.33 -30.28
CA TYR A 87 -0.24 9.86 -31.66
C TYR A 87 -1.70 9.72 -32.12
N ASN A 88 -2.08 10.54 -33.11
CA ASN A 88 -3.33 10.47 -33.89
C ASN A 88 -4.69 10.49 -33.16
N GLY A 89 -4.76 11.12 -31.99
CA GLY A 89 -5.90 11.98 -31.62
C GLY A 89 -7.30 11.37 -31.43
N THR A 90 -7.46 10.04 -31.41
CA THR A 90 -8.78 9.40 -31.29
C THR A 90 -8.74 8.14 -30.41
N PRO A 91 -9.46 8.07 -29.28
CA PRO A 91 -9.58 6.84 -28.51
C PRO A 91 -10.61 5.88 -29.14
N GLN A 92 -10.19 4.65 -29.43
CA GLN A 92 -11.07 3.60 -29.96
C GLN A 92 -11.97 2.99 -28.86
N ASN A 93 -13.15 2.51 -29.26
CA ASN A 93 -14.10 1.70 -28.48
C ASN A 93 -14.49 0.45 -29.33
N VAL A 94 -15.38 -0.42 -28.80
CA VAL A 94 -15.90 -1.72 -29.37
C VAL A 94 -15.04 -2.93 -28.95
N ALA A 95 -15.56 -4.08 -28.46
CA ALA A 95 -16.89 -4.47 -27.94
C ALA A 95 -16.77 -5.68 -26.97
N GLN A 96 -17.90 -6.20 -26.45
CA GLN A 96 -18.05 -7.20 -25.37
C GLN A 96 -17.98 -8.68 -25.83
N ASP A 97 -17.74 -9.61 -24.89
CA ASP A 97 -18.76 -10.50 -24.28
C ASP A 97 -18.11 -11.47 -23.22
N ASP A 98 -18.76 -11.95 -22.14
CA ASP A 98 -19.56 -11.16 -21.19
C ASP A 98 -19.54 -11.67 -19.70
N CYS A 99 -20.08 -12.86 -19.40
CA CYS A 99 -20.39 -13.35 -18.02
C CYS A 99 -19.66 -14.68 -17.66
N ASP A 100 -19.46 -15.11 -16.39
CA ASP A 100 -20.41 -15.30 -15.27
C ASP A 100 -19.86 -15.06 -13.84
N GLU A 101 -20.74 -15.17 -12.83
CA GLU A 101 -20.54 -14.83 -11.40
C GLU A 101 -20.30 -16.04 -10.46
N VAL A 102 -19.58 -15.85 -9.34
CA VAL A 102 -19.71 -16.65 -8.11
C VAL A 102 -19.29 -15.87 -6.84
N LEU A 103 -19.73 -16.37 -5.68
CA LEU A 103 -19.92 -15.63 -4.42
C LEU A 103 -18.70 -15.56 -3.49
N ASP A 104 -18.67 -14.54 -2.63
CA ASP A 104 -17.56 -14.14 -1.77
C ASP A 104 -17.73 -14.62 -0.31
N SER A 105 -16.61 -14.81 0.43
CA SER A 105 -16.62 -15.06 1.88
C SER A 105 -15.33 -14.52 2.50
N SER A 106 -15.47 -13.50 3.37
CA SER A 106 -14.37 -12.74 3.95
C SER A 106 -14.27 -12.94 5.46
N GLY A 107 -13.11 -13.37 5.96
CA GLY A 107 -12.75 -13.37 7.37
C GLY A 107 -11.69 -12.32 7.68
N ASP A 108 -11.95 -11.46 8.66
CA ASP A 108 -11.00 -10.48 9.20
C ASP A 108 -10.18 -11.11 10.32
N GLU A 109 -8.85 -10.98 10.26
CA GLU A 109 -7.92 -11.35 11.34
C GLU A 109 -7.14 -10.11 11.79
N SER A 110 -7.16 -9.84 13.09
CA SER A 110 -6.48 -8.68 13.69
C SER A 110 -5.57 -9.13 14.82
N SER A 111 -4.26 -9.00 14.63
CA SER A 111 -3.26 -9.27 15.67
C SER A 111 -2.41 -8.04 15.97
N ASN A 112 -2.52 -7.57 17.21
CA ASN A 112 -1.33 -7.11 17.93
C ASN A 112 -0.69 -8.37 18.52
N ASP A 113 0.63 -8.46 18.55
CA ASP A 113 1.31 -8.28 19.84
C ASP A 113 2.80 -8.01 19.64
N SER A 114 3.42 -7.50 20.71
CA SER A 114 4.82 -7.12 20.77
C SER A 114 5.55 -8.05 21.74
N GLU A 115 6.57 -8.75 21.27
CA GLU A 115 7.55 -9.38 22.15
C GLU A 115 8.96 -9.18 21.61
N TYR A 116 9.88 -8.86 22.52
CA TYR A 116 11.31 -8.71 22.27
C TYR A 116 11.95 -10.09 22.33
N ASP A 117 12.67 -10.50 21.29
CA ASP A 117 13.63 -11.60 21.37
C ASP A 117 15.04 -10.99 21.36
N ASP A 118 15.79 -11.26 22.43
CA ASP A 118 17.18 -10.85 22.65
C ASP A 118 18.11 -11.73 21.81
N PHE A 119 18.63 -11.18 20.71
CA PHE A 119 19.66 -11.84 19.90
C PHE A 119 21.03 -11.28 20.25
N SER A 120 21.90 -12.16 20.76
CA SER A 120 23.30 -11.91 21.02
C SER A 120 24.00 -11.29 19.81
N GLN A 121 24.70 -10.19 20.03
CA GLN A 121 25.50 -9.50 19.01
C GLN A 121 26.73 -10.35 18.64
N ASP A 122 26.62 -11.14 17.58
CA ASP A 122 27.76 -11.44 16.73
C ASP A 122 27.96 -10.25 15.77
N GLU A 123 29.13 -9.62 15.81
CA GLU A 123 29.53 -8.54 14.90
C GLU A 123 29.67 -9.11 13.47
N PHE A 124 28.57 -9.11 12.72
CA PHE A 124 28.62 -9.30 11.27
C PHE A 124 28.58 -7.92 10.61
N ASP A 125 29.75 -7.38 10.26
CA ASP A 125 29.87 -6.14 9.51
C ASP A 125 29.12 -6.26 8.18
N PHE A 126 27.93 -5.67 8.12
CA PHE A 126 27.21 -5.49 6.87
C PHE A 126 27.88 -4.35 6.10
N GLU A 127 29.00 -4.65 5.45
CA GLU A 127 29.56 -3.81 4.39
C GLU A 127 28.48 -3.65 3.31
N CYS A 128 27.71 -2.56 3.41
CA CYS A 128 26.80 -2.14 2.36
C CYS A 128 27.66 -1.74 1.16
N PRO A 129 27.66 -2.49 0.05
CA PRO A 129 28.45 -2.09 -1.11
C PRO A 129 27.79 -0.84 -1.68
N THR A 130 28.43 0.32 -1.48
CA THR A 130 28.10 1.55 -2.20
C THR A 130 28.55 1.41 -3.65
N THR A 131 27.86 0.56 -4.42
CA THR A 131 27.90 0.58 -5.87
C THR A 131 27.22 1.85 -6.36
N THR A 132 27.98 2.94 -6.42
CA THR A 132 27.68 4.08 -7.28
C THR A 132 27.84 3.66 -8.74
N GLU A 133 26.91 2.86 -9.23
CA GLU A 133 26.70 2.65 -10.66
C GLU A 133 25.86 3.83 -11.18
N GLU A 134 26.55 4.91 -11.56
CA GLU A 134 25.91 6.02 -12.26
C GLU A 134 25.55 5.62 -13.70
N ASN A 135 24.33 5.97 -14.12
CA ASN A 135 23.85 5.98 -15.51
C ASN A 135 23.33 4.67 -16.13
N GLU A 136 22.45 3.95 -15.44
CA GLU A 136 21.14 3.73 -16.07
C GLU A 136 20.25 4.93 -15.74
N SER A 137 19.65 5.54 -16.77
CA SER A 137 18.67 6.61 -16.54
C SER A 137 17.41 5.95 -15.98
N ALA A 138 17.22 6.01 -14.66
CA ALA A 138 16.13 5.32 -13.98
C ALA A 138 14.76 5.85 -14.46
N ILE A 139 14.14 5.13 -15.40
CA ILE A 139 12.81 5.46 -15.93
C ILE A 139 11.76 5.04 -14.91
N PHE A 140 11.52 5.92 -13.92
CA PHE A 140 10.43 5.74 -12.97
C PHE A 140 9.08 5.79 -13.69
N GLN A 141 8.32 4.69 -13.67
CA GLN A 141 6.96 4.65 -14.22
C GLN A 141 5.99 5.58 -13.46
N ASN A 142 6.21 5.76 -12.15
CA ASN A 142 5.35 6.54 -11.27
C ASN A 142 6.21 7.39 -10.31
N LEU A 143 5.77 8.61 -10.03
CA LEU A 143 6.43 9.53 -9.10
C LEU A 143 5.43 10.08 -8.07
N LEU A 144 5.84 10.15 -6.80
CA LEU A 144 5.09 10.85 -5.77
C LEU A 144 5.35 12.35 -5.89
N CYS A 145 4.31 13.13 -6.15
CA CYS A 145 4.41 14.57 -6.39
C CYS A 145 3.47 15.36 -5.46
N SER A 146 3.97 16.48 -4.91
CA SER A 146 3.16 17.39 -4.10
C SER A 146 2.13 18.11 -4.97
N TRP A 147 0.86 18.04 -4.55
CA TRP A 147 -0.27 18.69 -5.23
C TRP A 147 -0.05 20.19 -5.48
N LYS A 148 0.60 20.88 -4.52
CA LYS A 148 0.94 22.31 -4.60
C LYS A 148 1.90 22.64 -5.74
N LEU A 149 2.77 21.69 -6.11
CA LEU A 149 3.76 21.84 -7.20
C LEU A 149 3.19 21.41 -8.55
N LEU A 150 2.31 20.39 -8.57
CA LEU A 150 1.72 19.86 -9.79
C LEU A 150 0.64 20.79 -10.39
N ILE A 151 -0.24 21.34 -9.55
CA ILE A 151 -1.42 22.09 -10.01
C ILE A 151 -1.08 23.31 -10.90
N PRO A 152 -0.12 24.19 -10.53
CA PRO A 152 0.23 25.36 -11.34
C PRO A 152 0.74 25.02 -12.75
N SER A 153 1.22 23.79 -12.96
CA SER A 153 1.70 23.31 -14.26
C SER A 153 0.56 22.75 -15.11
N ILE A 154 -0.33 21.93 -14.53
CA ILE A 154 -1.44 21.32 -15.28
C ILE A 154 -2.63 22.28 -15.53
N SER A 155 -2.72 23.38 -14.78
CA SER A 155 -3.81 24.37 -14.89
C SER A 155 -3.59 25.47 -15.92
N LYS A 156 -2.40 25.57 -16.54
CA LYS A 156 -2.12 26.56 -17.59
C LYS A 156 -2.89 26.22 -18.88
N CYS A 157 -3.63 27.19 -19.42
CA CYS A 157 -4.34 26.98 -20.67
C CYS A 157 -3.41 27.10 -21.88
N TRP A 158 -3.18 26.00 -22.58
CA TRP A 158 -2.31 25.94 -23.76
C TRP A 158 -2.80 26.85 -24.91
N SER A 159 -4.12 27.01 -25.08
CA SER A 159 -4.71 27.89 -26.10
C SER A 159 -4.41 29.37 -25.86
N CYS A 160 -4.44 29.82 -24.60
CA CYS A 160 -4.06 31.19 -24.25
C CYS A 160 -2.54 31.38 -24.29
N LEU A 161 -1.77 30.38 -23.83
CA LEU A 161 -0.31 30.41 -23.86
C LEU A 161 0.23 30.54 -25.29
N LYS A 162 -0.39 29.86 -26.27
CA LYS A 162 -0.07 30.02 -27.70
C LYS A 162 -0.23 31.47 -28.21
N ASN A 163 -1.13 32.23 -27.60
CA ASN A 163 -1.36 33.65 -27.89
C ASN A 163 -0.58 34.59 -26.94
N GLN A 164 0.43 34.08 -26.24
CA GLN A 164 1.24 34.80 -25.23
C GLN A 164 0.45 35.36 -24.04
N VAL A 165 -0.75 34.81 -23.77
CA VAL A 165 -1.59 35.22 -22.64
C VAL A 165 -1.48 34.18 -21.53
N ASP A 166 -0.85 34.53 -20.41
CA ASP A 166 -0.89 33.68 -19.23
C ASP A 166 -2.32 33.61 -18.66
N SER A 167 -2.74 32.41 -18.29
CA SER A 167 -4.09 32.13 -17.78
C SER A 167 -4.16 30.76 -17.13
N PHE A 168 -4.98 30.70 -16.08
CA PHE A 168 -5.21 29.51 -15.30
C PHE A 168 -6.65 29.04 -15.48
N ALA A 169 -6.83 27.74 -15.47
CA ALA A 169 -8.13 27.11 -15.43
C ALA A 169 -8.59 26.87 -13.98
N ASP A 170 -9.90 27.03 -13.79
CA ASP A 170 -10.58 26.54 -12.60
C ASP A 170 -10.57 25.01 -12.62
N THR A 171 -10.33 24.40 -11.46
CA THR A 171 -10.09 22.95 -11.34
C THR A 171 -11.21 22.25 -10.58
N LYS A 172 -11.82 21.24 -11.22
CA LYS A 172 -12.76 20.31 -10.57
C LYS A 172 -12.08 18.96 -10.38
N VAL A 173 -11.58 18.74 -9.16
CA VAL A 173 -10.84 17.54 -8.75
C VAL A 173 -11.82 16.43 -8.35
N THR A 174 -11.58 15.21 -8.81
CA THR A 174 -12.31 13.99 -8.42
C THR A 174 -11.31 12.90 -8.04
N LYS A 175 -11.48 12.31 -6.85
CA LYS A 175 -10.62 11.22 -6.35
C LYS A 175 -11.26 9.87 -6.70
N LYS A 176 -10.45 8.91 -7.17
CA LYS A 176 -10.86 7.53 -7.46
C LYS A 176 -9.81 6.55 -6.93
N GLY A 177 -9.85 6.25 -5.64
CA GLY A 177 -8.72 5.55 -4.99
C GLY A 177 -7.49 6.47 -4.95
N LEU A 178 -6.32 5.97 -5.31
CA LEU A 178 -5.11 6.79 -5.50
C LEU A 178 -5.23 7.71 -6.71
N ALA A 179 -5.96 7.30 -7.75
CA ALA A 179 -6.03 8.05 -9.00
C ALA A 179 -6.79 9.37 -8.83
N VAL A 180 -6.19 10.46 -9.34
CA VAL A 180 -6.75 11.79 -9.32
C VAL A 180 -7.15 12.20 -10.74
N HIS A 181 -8.40 12.61 -10.89
CA HIS A 181 -8.94 13.16 -12.12
C HIS A 181 -9.17 14.65 -11.92
N VAL A 182 -8.75 15.46 -12.88
CA VAL A 182 -8.94 16.91 -12.84
C VAL A 182 -9.61 17.31 -14.14
N ASN A 183 -10.78 17.93 -14.05
CA ASN A 183 -11.38 18.64 -15.16
C ASN A 183 -11.06 20.12 -15.01
N LEU A 184 -10.63 20.75 -16.09
CA LEU A 184 -10.10 22.10 -16.13
C LEU A 184 -10.89 22.93 -17.13
N GLU A 185 -11.23 24.16 -16.76
CA GLU A 185 -11.93 25.12 -17.61
C GLU A 185 -11.23 26.49 -17.54
N CYS A 186 -10.74 26.99 -18.68
CA CYS A 186 -9.99 28.24 -18.71
C CYS A 186 -10.88 29.46 -18.47
N SER A 187 -10.56 30.21 -17.42
CA SER A 187 -11.22 31.47 -17.03
C SER A 187 -11.25 32.58 -18.11
N LYS A 188 -10.36 32.53 -19.12
CA LYS A 188 -10.30 33.53 -20.21
C LYS A 188 -10.95 33.09 -21.54
N CYS A 189 -10.82 31.83 -21.92
CA CYS A 189 -11.25 31.34 -23.24
C CYS A 189 -12.28 30.19 -23.19
N ASN A 190 -12.70 29.78 -22.00
CA ASN A 190 -13.64 28.68 -21.74
C ASN A 190 -13.22 27.32 -22.35
N ASN A 191 -11.97 27.18 -22.82
CA ASN A 191 -11.45 25.89 -23.28
C ASN A 191 -11.38 24.90 -22.11
N LYS A 192 -11.74 23.64 -22.38
CA LYS A 192 -11.87 22.59 -21.37
C LYS A 192 -10.96 21.42 -21.68
N TRP A 193 -10.27 20.90 -20.68
CA TRP A 193 -9.45 19.69 -20.79
C TRP A 193 -9.53 18.87 -19.50
N SER A 194 -9.06 17.63 -19.58
CA SER A 194 -8.98 16.74 -18.43
C SER A 194 -7.57 16.18 -18.29
N TRP A 195 -7.07 16.13 -17.06
CA TRP A 195 -5.84 15.43 -16.68
C TRP A 195 -6.17 14.27 -15.73
N CYS A 196 -5.38 13.20 -15.78
CA CYS A 196 -5.55 12.01 -14.96
C CYS A 196 -4.18 11.47 -14.51
N SER A 197 -4.06 11.09 -13.25
CA SER A 197 -2.82 10.55 -12.67
C SER A 197 -2.63 9.04 -12.89
N SER A 198 -3.44 8.42 -13.74
CA SER A 198 -3.46 6.97 -13.99
C SER A 198 -3.96 6.70 -15.40
N LEU A 199 -3.45 5.64 -16.03
CA LEU A 199 -4.12 5.03 -17.17
C LEU A 199 -5.46 4.42 -16.70
N ARG A 200 -6.46 4.49 -17.58
CA ARG A 200 -7.75 3.83 -17.40
C ARG A 200 -7.72 2.49 -18.13
N LEU A 201 -7.62 1.41 -17.36
CA LEU A 201 -7.78 0.05 -17.82
C LEU A 201 -9.25 -0.21 -18.13
N ASP A 202 -9.50 -0.71 -19.34
CA ASP A 202 -10.79 -1.24 -19.73
C ASP A 202 -11.02 -2.61 -19.07
N LYS A 203 -12.25 -2.83 -18.58
CA LYS A 203 -12.67 -4.14 -18.11
C LYS A 203 -13.42 -4.83 -19.26
N PRO A 204 -12.90 -5.93 -19.84
CA PRO A 204 -13.66 -6.68 -20.85
C PRO A 204 -15.01 -7.12 -20.25
N GLY A 205 -16.07 -7.04 -21.06
CA GLY A 205 -17.44 -7.41 -20.66
C GLY A 205 -18.16 -6.46 -19.70
N LYS A 206 -17.58 -5.34 -19.23
CA LYS A 206 -18.29 -4.43 -18.30
C LYS A 206 -18.27 -2.97 -18.71
N THR A 207 -19.44 -2.43 -19.05
CA THR A 207 -19.79 -1.00 -19.13
C THR A 207 -19.85 -0.35 -17.74
N GLY A 208 -18.79 -0.55 -16.94
CA GLY A 208 -18.64 -0.01 -15.59
C GLY A 208 -17.65 1.16 -15.53
N PRO A 209 -17.41 1.73 -14.34
CA PRO A 209 -16.32 2.68 -14.15
C PRO A 209 -14.99 2.01 -14.49
N LYS A 210 -14.29 2.54 -15.53
CA LYS A 210 -12.96 2.07 -15.94
C LYS A 210 -12.05 1.94 -14.73
N GLN A 211 -11.29 0.84 -14.67
CA GLN A 211 -10.37 0.61 -13.56
C GLN A 211 -9.14 1.49 -13.75
N GLU A 212 -8.70 2.15 -12.70
CA GLU A 212 -7.48 2.95 -12.76
C GLU A 212 -6.29 2.00 -12.50
N GLU A 213 -5.32 1.96 -13.42
CA GLU A 213 -4.12 1.11 -13.33
C GLU A 213 -3.40 1.28 -11.99
N LEU A 214 -3.18 2.53 -11.57
CA LEU A 214 -2.51 2.88 -10.31
C LEU A 214 -3.16 2.21 -9.09
N ASN A 215 -4.48 2.03 -9.10
CA ASN A 215 -5.20 1.34 -8.02
C ASN A 215 -4.97 -0.18 -8.05
N LEU A 216 -4.86 -0.78 -9.24
CA LEU A 216 -4.57 -2.21 -9.36
C LEU A 216 -3.13 -2.49 -8.94
N THR A 217 -2.17 -1.70 -9.42
CA THR A 217 -0.76 -1.78 -9.03
C THR A 217 -0.57 -1.57 -7.54
N ALA A 218 -1.30 -0.63 -6.92
CA ALA A 218 -1.31 -0.48 -5.46
C ALA A 218 -1.84 -1.74 -4.75
N CYS A 219 -2.98 -2.31 -5.18
CA CYS A 219 -3.50 -3.56 -4.60
C CYS A 219 -2.50 -4.72 -4.72
N VAL A 220 -1.81 -4.87 -5.86
CA VAL A 220 -0.75 -5.86 -6.04
C VAL A 220 0.38 -5.61 -5.05
N ALA A 221 0.94 -4.39 -5.01
CA ALA A 221 2.07 -4.06 -4.15
C ALA A 221 1.79 -4.27 -2.65
N VAL A 222 0.59 -3.91 -2.18
CA VAL A 222 0.19 -4.15 -0.77
C VAL A 222 0.16 -5.66 -0.47
N MET A 223 -0.46 -6.45 -1.35
CA MET A 223 -0.53 -7.91 -1.20
C MET A 223 0.83 -8.60 -1.27
N THR A 224 1.67 -8.28 -2.26
CA THR A 224 2.95 -8.97 -2.48
C THR A 224 4.04 -8.58 -1.49
N THR A 225 3.94 -7.41 -0.85
CA THR A 225 4.86 -6.99 0.23
C THR A 225 4.42 -7.44 1.62
N GLY A 226 3.33 -8.22 1.74
CA GLY A 226 2.82 -8.69 3.03
C GLY A 226 2.26 -7.58 3.94
N ASN A 227 1.95 -6.41 3.38
CA ASN A 227 1.43 -5.29 4.16
C ASN A 227 -0.09 -5.36 4.32
N GLY A 228 -0.57 -5.13 5.54
CA GLY A 228 -2.01 -5.01 5.80
C GLY A 228 -2.56 -3.70 5.26
N PHE A 229 -3.76 -3.73 4.66
CA PHE A 229 -4.47 -2.55 4.12
C PHE A 229 -4.44 -1.35 5.09
N THR A 230 -4.77 -1.59 6.37
CA THR A 230 -4.82 -0.57 7.42
C THR A 230 -3.50 0.16 7.65
N LYS A 231 -2.35 -0.51 7.47
CA LYS A 231 -1.03 0.14 7.60
C LYS A 231 -0.79 1.14 6.46
N ILE A 232 -1.15 0.75 5.24
CA ILE A 232 -0.93 1.55 4.02
C ILE A 232 -1.94 2.69 3.92
N ASP A 233 -3.21 2.44 4.27
CA ASP A 233 -4.24 3.48 4.38
C ASP A 233 -3.88 4.51 5.46
N ALA A 234 -3.35 4.09 6.62
CA ALA A 234 -2.83 5.01 7.64
C ALA A 234 -1.65 5.84 7.12
N PHE A 235 -0.70 5.23 6.41
CA PHE A 235 0.41 5.92 5.75
C PHE A 235 -0.08 6.99 4.75
N CYS A 236 -1.00 6.64 3.85
CA CYS A 236 -1.56 7.60 2.90
C CYS A 236 -2.33 8.74 3.60
N LYS A 237 -3.06 8.45 4.69
CA LYS A 237 -3.73 9.47 5.51
C LYS A 237 -2.75 10.45 6.17
N VAL A 238 -1.59 9.99 6.63
CA VAL A 238 -0.53 10.85 7.20
C VAL A 238 0.07 11.77 6.13
N LEU A 239 0.23 11.28 4.89
CA LEU A 239 0.70 12.08 3.74
C LEU A 239 -0.40 12.94 3.08
N GLU A 240 -1.62 12.97 3.64
CA GLU A 240 -2.82 13.60 3.06
C GLU A 240 -3.16 13.13 1.63
N MET A 241 -2.65 11.96 1.24
CA MET A 241 -2.84 11.37 -0.07
C MET A 241 -4.20 10.69 -0.21
N PRO A 242 -4.80 10.71 -1.41
CA PRO A 242 -5.98 9.89 -1.69
C PRO A 242 -5.58 8.42 -1.76
N PHE A 243 -6.45 7.54 -1.24
CA PHE A 243 -6.24 6.08 -1.27
C PHE A 243 -7.55 5.36 -1.54
N LEU A 244 -7.46 4.05 -1.77
CA LEU A 244 -8.61 3.16 -1.94
C LEU A 244 -9.43 3.06 -0.65
N SER A 245 -10.75 2.99 -0.77
CA SER A 245 -11.57 2.52 0.35
C SER A 245 -11.34 1.03 0.56
N GLU A 246 -11.41 0.58 1.81
CA GLU A 246 -11.21 -0.83 2.22
C GLU A 246 -12.04 -1.81 1.38
N ARG A 247 -13.35 -1.56 1.26
CA ARG A 247 -14.24 -2.30 0.36
C ARG A 247 -13.69 -2.39 -1.06
N ARG A 248 -13.24 -1.27 -1.65
CA ARG A 248 -12.74 -1.26 -3.03
C ARG A 248 -11.40 -1.97 -3.17
N TYR A 249 -10.55 -1.91 -2.14
CA TYR A 249 -9.32 -2.68 -2.08
C TYR A 249 -9.62 -4.18 -2.13
N TYR A 250 -10.48 -4.69 -1.24
CA TYR A 250 -10.82 -6.12 -1.21
C TYR A 250 -11.57 -6.58 -2.47
N GLU A 251 -12.48 -5.75 -3.03
CA GLU A 251 -13.10 -6.00 -4.34
C GLU A 251 -12.04 -6.24 -5.45
N LEU A 252 -10.96 -5.45 -5.49
CA LEU A 252 -9.89 -5.59 -6.49
C LEU A 252 -8.95 -6.75 -6.19
N VAL A 253 -8.66 -7.00 -4.93
CA VAL A 253 -7.87 -8.15 -4.50
C VAL A 253 -8.57 -9.45 -4.87
N ASN A 254 -9.87 -9.59 -4.59
CA ASN A 254 -10.64 -10.79 -4.88
C ASN A 254 -10.92 -10.95 -6.38
N SER A 255 -11.31 -9.89 -7.09
CA SER A 255 -11.71 -9.98 -8.50
C SER A 255 -10.55 -9.92 -9.52
N SER A 256 -9.32 -9.63 -9.11
CA SER A 256 -8.20 -9.46 -10.05
C SER A 256 -6.86 -9.96 -9.51
N VAL A 257 -6.44 -9.54 -8.31
CA VAL A 257 -5.09 -9.86 -7.81
C VAL A 257 -4.96 -11.33 -7.40
N ARG A 258 -5.85 -11.85 -6.55
CA ARG A 258 -5.85 -13.26 -6.12
C ARG A 258 -5.96 -14.24 -7.28
N PRO A 259 -6.85 -14.08 -8.27
CA PRO A 259 -6.90 -14.95 -9.45
C PRO A 259 -5.63 -14.90 -10.31
N ALA A 260 -4.98 -13.74 -10.44
CA ALA A 260 -3.72 -13.61 -11.17
C ALA A 260 -2.57 -14.34 -10.46
N ILE A 261 -2.45 -14.16 -9.14
CA ILE A 261 -1.49 -14.90 -8.30
C ILE A 261 -1.74 -16.40 -8.40
N GLY A 262 -2.99 -16.85 -8.28
CA GLY A 262 -3.36 -18.27 -8.38
C GLY A 262 -2.97 -18.91 -9.71
N LYS A 263 -3.12 -18.19 -10.83
CA LYS A 263 -2.68 -18.67 -12.16
C LYS A 263 -1.16 -18.82 -12.25
N ILE A 264 -0.39 -17.86 -11.72
CA ILE A 264 1.07 -17.92 -11.73
C ILE A 264 1.56 -19.04 -10.81
N TYR A 265 0.99 -19.14 -9.61
CA TYR A 265 1.30 -20.19 -8.64
C TYR A 265 1.01 -21.58 -9.20
N GLN A 266 -0.17 -21.81 -9.81
CA GLN A 266 -0.50 -23.10 -10.40
C GLN A 266 0.49 -23.45 -11.52
N LYS A 267 0.81 -22.51 -12.41
CA LYS A 267 1.82 -22.75 -13.46
C LYS A 267 3.17 -23.15 -12.85
N GLN A 268 3.64 -22.43 -11.83
CA GLN A 268 4.91 -22.75 -11.16
C GLN A 268 4.87 -24.14 -10.49
N LYS A 269 3.73 -24.52 -9.91
CA LYS A 269 3.51 -25.86 -9.33
C LYS A 269 3.53 -26.95 -10.41
N ASP A 270 2.89 -26.71 -11.55
CA ASP A 270 2.88 -27.62 -12.69
C ASP A 270 4.30 -27.78 -13.27
N ASP A 271 5.03 -26.68 -13.46
CA ASP A 271 6.43 -26.66 -13.93
C ASP A 271 7.35 -27.47 -12.97
N VAL A 272 7.19 -27.32 -11.65
CA VAL A 272 7.92 -28.11 -10.62
C VAL A 272 7.54 -29.59 -10.65
N LEU A 273 6.26 -29.93 -10.79
CA LEU A 273 5.80 -31.31 -10.83
C LEU A 273 6.30 -32.05 -12.08
N LEU A 274 6.36 -31.38 -13.23
CA LEU A 274 6.92 -31.94 -14.47
C LEU A 274 8.41 -32.27 -14.34
N GLU A 275 9.19 -31.36 -13.75
CA GLU A 275 10.62 -31.61 -13.52
C GLU A 275 10.85 -32.77 -12.53
N ILE A 276 10.04 -32.86 -11.46
CA ILE A 276 10.11 -34.00 -10.53
C ILE A 276 9.71 -35.31 -11.24
N GLN A 277 8.63 -35.34 -12.02
CA GLN A 277 8.21 -36.52 -12.77
C GLN A 277 9.30 -37.05 -13.70
N LYS A 278 9.91 -36.17 -14.50
CA LYS A 278 11.04 -36.52 -15.37
C LYS A 278 12.19 -37.17 -14.59
N ASN A 279 12.60 -36.57 -13.48
CA ASN A 279 13.67 -37.11 -12.65
C ASN A 279 13.26 -38.43 -11.93
N CYS A 280 11.97 -38.75 -11.79
CA CYS A 280 11.53 -40.04 -11.24
C CYS A 280 11.64 -41.19 -12.24
N GLU A 281 11.44 -40.92 -13.53
CA GLU A 281 11.60 -41.90 -14.61
C GLU A 281 13.06 -42.34 -14.78
N GLU A 282 14.02 -41.48 -14.39
CA GLU A 282 15.47 -41.73 -14.51
C GLU A 282 16.06 -42.51 -13.30
N ASP A 283 15.53 -42.32 -12.07
CA ASP A 283 16.17 -42.75 -10.80
C ASP A 283 15.28 -43.63 -9.86
N ASP A 284 14.20 -44.25 -10.36
CA ASP A 284 13.34 -45.17 -9.58
C ASP A 284 12.60 -44.53 -8.37
N GLY A 285 12.15 -43.28 -8.50
CA GLY A 285 11.14 -42.67 -7.60
C GLY A 285 11.39 -41.24 -7.10
N VAL A 286 10.62 -40.84 -6.08
CA VAL A 286 10.66 -39.52 -5.40
C VAL A 286 11.19 -39.68 -3.98
N ASN A 287 12.09 -38.80 -3.54
CA ASN A 287 12.60 -38.78 -2.17
C ASN A 287 11.94 -37.65 -1.37
N LEU A 288 10.84 -37.93 -0.67
CA LEU A 288 10.06 -36.90 0.03
C LEU A 288 10.56 -36.65 1.46
N ALA A 289 10.69 -35.36 1.83
CA ALA A 289 10.73 -34.90 3.22
C ALA A 289 9.55 -34.00 3.52
N GLY A 290 9.07 -34.04 4.76
CA GLY A 290 8.03 -33.14 5.27
C GLY A 290 8.51 -32.42 6.54
N ASP A 291 8.23 -31.13 6.65
CA ASP A 291 8.53 -30.33 7.84
C ASP A 291 7.35 -29.43 8.23
N GLY A 292 7.15 -29.24 9.54
CA GLY A 292 6.05 -28.51 10.14
C GLY A 292 6.52 -27.26 10.88
N GLN A 293 6.34 -26.10 10.25
CA GLN A 293 6.75 -24.82 10.80
C GLN A 293 5.59 -24.11 11.50
N TYR A 294 5.76 -23.77 12.77
CA TYR A 294 4.79 -22.98 13.54
C TYR A 294 5.07 -21.47 13.44
N ASP A 295 4.01 -20.67 13.61
CA ASP A 295 4.06 -19.20 13.62
C ASP A 295 4.77 -18.61 14.85
N SER A 296 4.73 -19.30 15.99
CA SER A 296 5.42 -18.93 17.22
C SER A 296 5.85 -20.16 18.03
N ARG A 297 6.59 -19.94 19.13
CA ARG A 297 7.12 -21.02 19.97
C ARG A 297 6.09 -21.53 20.98
N GLY A 298 5.99 -22.85 21.14
CA GLY A 298 5.35 -23.48 22.29
C GLY A 298 3.81 -23.45 22.29
N TYR A 299 3.21 -23.13 23.44
CA TYR A 299 1.75 -23.25 23.60
C TYR A 299 0.98 -22.20 22.77
N SER A 300 1.57 -21.02 22.57
CA SER A 300 0.97 -19.87 21.87
C SER A 300 0.88 -20.03 20.35
N ALA A 301 1.48 -21.06 19.77
CA ALA A 301 1.42 -21.31 18.34
C ALA A 301 -0.03 -21.49 17.86
N VAL A 302 -0.47 -20.68 16.88
CA VAL A 302 -1.84 -20.72 16.35
C VAL A 302 -1.86 -21.40 14.99
N LEU A 303 -0.87 -21.11 14.15
CA LEU A 303 -0.77 -21.65 12.79
C LEU A 303 0.42 -22.60 12.66
N CYS A 304 0.17 -23.73 12.00
CA CYS A 304 1.19 -24.68 11.56
C CYS A 304 1.15 -24.75 10.03
N ARG A 305 2.27 -24.45 9.37
CA ARG A 305 2.46 -24.74 7.95
C ARG A 305 3.24 -26.03 7.82
N PHE A 306 2.57 -27.09 7.36
CA PHE A 306 3.24 -28.31 6.94
C PHE A 306 3.65 -28.19 5.47
N SER A 307 4.87 -28.57 5.15
CA SER A 307 5.48 -28.39 3.82
C SER A 307 6.14 -29.69 3.39
N ILE A 308 5.92 -30.10 2.14
CA ILE A 308 6.52 -31.31 1.54
C ILE A 308 7.48 -30.89 0.44
N LEU A 309 8.69 -31.44 0.46
CA LEU A 309 9.76 -31.15 -0.50
C LEU A 309 10.40 -32.43 -1.05
N ASP A 310 10.83 -32.41 -2.30
CA ASP A 310 11.70 -33.46 -2.84
C ASP A 310 13.16 -33.18 -2.43
N ILE A 311 13.75 -34.13 -1.71
CA ILE A 311 15.09 -34.02 -1.12
C ILE A 311 16.17 -33.90 -2.20
N ARG A 312 15.93 -34.40 -3.42
CA ARG A 312 16.89 -34.34 -4.53
C ARG A 312 16.88 -32.97 -5.20
N THR A 313 15.74 -32.56 -5.77
CA THR A 313 15.59 -31.27 -6.49
C THR A 313 15.58 -30.06 -5.55
N LYS A 314 15.32 -30.26 -4.25
CA LYS A 314 15.08 -29.21 -3.24
C LYS A 314 13.82 -28.37 -3.51
N PHE A 315 12.96 -28.78 -4.44
CA PHE A 315 11.71 -28.09 -4.70
C PHE A 315 10.64 -28.41 -3.66
N LEU A 316 9.90 -27.38 -3.28
CA LEU A 316 8.68 -27.50 -2.49
C LEU A 316 7.55 -27.98 -3.40
N LEU A 317 7.01 -29.16 -3.13
CA LEU A 317 5.92 -29.77 -3.88
C LEU A 317 4.57 -29.18 -3.49
N ASP A 318 4.33 -29.08 -2.17
CA ASP A 318 3.10 -28.56 -1.62
C ASP A 318 3.29 -28.05 -0.20
N PHE A 319 2.33 -27.26 0.27
CA PHE A 319 2.22 -26.91 1.68
C PHE A 319 0.76 -26.70 2.07
N GLU A 320 0.43 -27.03 3.32
CA GLU A 320 -0.87 -26.78 3.92
C GLU A 320 -0.68 -25.96 5.20
N THR A 321 -1.44 -24.89 5.35
CA THR A 321 -1.48 -24.09 6.59
C THR A 321 -2.74 -24.45 7.37
N THR A 322 -2.57 -25.11 8.50
CA THR A 322 -3.65 -25.49 9.42
C THR A 322 -3.59 -24.67 10.70
N GLN A 323 -4.74 -24.50 11.35
CA GLN A 323 -4.80 -23.93 12.70
C GLN A 323 -4.61 -25.05 13.72
N LYS A 324 -3.82 -24.79 14.77
CA LYS A 324 -3.70 -25.68 15.92
C LYS A 324 -5.07 -25.84 16.58
N ALA A 325 -5.56 -27.07 16.66
CA ALA A 325 -6.80 -27.36 17.35
C ALA A 325 -6.69 -26.97 18.84
N LEU A 326 -7.67 -26.19 19.32
CA LEU A 326 -7.82 -25.91 20.74
C LEU A 326 -8.36 -27.18 21.42
N ILE A 327 -7.55 -27.76 22.31
CA ILE A 327 -7.88 -28.90 23.19
C ILE A 327 -8.26 -28.35 24.55
#